data_AF-A0A2S2PDI1-F1
#
_entry.id   AF-A0A2S2PDI1-F1
#
_cell.length_a   1.000
_cell.length_b   1.000
_cell.length_c   1.000
_cell.angle_alpha   90.00
_cell.angle_beta   90.00
_cell.angle_gamma   90.00
#
_symmetry.space_group_name_H-M   'P 1'
#
loop_
_entity.id
_entity.type
_entity.pdbx_description
1 polymer ?
#
loop_
_entity_poly.entity_id
_entity_poly.type
_entity_poly.pdbx_seq_one_letter_code
_entity_poly.pdbx_strand_id
1 'polypeptide(L)'
;EFIKYCKQHKFHGLMADDAEYLAFDPPRFFSAHSLKLTMRQTLEAKEYIVPQLIEDLKLSKDKLCALLSLLGNFVLPQPELYDYYKRCGINQIISKVSGEEVVKKIVDSLQNLPPIKNNLDEIAAHILGHKDDKRVPKLKKSIQYYLDGTKDNAIKNKIKSPEKNKNNIKGKNDSLESPAGVDDFKQLGSETLNLNLQEKLLLDDNSESGSNTFHVNTQTSSLNQLSPNRSVEFHVPEVSIDVVNTAYERHTSGLMSTYLYHILIKAEIKLPVVLEDEINHEIPNIHLFYRQARQMVYGILFNLHHAHYLAKSNSSQKVELPVMQVREWIRDKTNMYKHCHLVKAEPLGWGVPTVHRLWFG
;
A
#
# COMPACT_ATOMS: atom_id res chain seq x y z
N GLU A 1 2.63 15.80 -1.58
CA GLU A 1 2.54 14.88 -2.74
C GLU A 1 1.49 13.79 -2.51
N PHE A 2 1.57 13.04 -1.41
CA PHE A 2 0.61 11.99 -1.06
C PHE A 2 -0.87 12.42 -1.09
N ILE A 3 -1.24 13.54 -0.45
CA ILE A 3 -2.62 14.05 -0.46
C ILE A 3 -3.11 14.37 -1.88
N LYS A 4 -2.23 14.88 -2.73
CA LYS A 4 -2.53 15.15 -4.14
C LYS A 4 -2.82 13.85 -4.89
N TYR A 5 -2.04 12.79 -4.63
CA TYR A 5 -2.29 11.45 -5.17
C TYR A 5 -3.68 10.94 -4.72
N CYS A 6 -4.01 11.02 -3.43
CA CYS A 6 -5.32 10.62 -2.91
C CYS A 6 -6.48 11.36 -3.61
N LYS A 7 -6.35 12.67 -3.80
CA LYS A 7 -7.34 13.49 -4.53
C LYS A 7 -7.44 13.08 -6.01
N GLN A 8 -6.30 12.90 -6.70
CA GLN A 8 -6.26 12.51 -8.12
C GLN A 8 -6.93 11.17 -8.39
N HIS A 9 -6.75 10.22 -7.48
CA HIS A 9 -7.32 8.87 -7.58
C HIS A 9 -8.69 8.73 -6.87
N LYS A 10 -9.29 9.85 -6.43
CA LYS A 10 -10.63 9.90 -5.81
C LYS A 10 -10.80 8.95 -4.61
N PHE A 11 -9.79 8.90 -3.75
CA PHE A 11 -9.89 8.17 -2.48
C PHE A 11 -10.99 8.79 -1.60
N HIS A 12 -11.79 7.95 -0.94
CA HIS A 12 -12.91 8.39 -0.11
C HIS A 12 -12.48 8.99 1.24
N GLY A 13 -11.29 8.64 1.71
CA GLY A 13 -10.76 9.10 2.98
C GLY A 13 -9.31 8.69 3.18
N LEU A 14 -8.67 9.34 4.14
CA LEU A 14 -7.32 9.11 4.57
C LEU A 14 -7.36 8.65 6.03
N MET A 15 -6.65 7.58 6.35
CA MET A 15 -6.35 7.19 7.72
C MET A 15 -4.86 7.38 7.98
N ALA A 16 -4.51 8.19 8.98
CA ALA A 16 -3.11 8.48 9.29
C ALA A 16 -2.91 8.72 10.80
N ASP A 17 -1.68 8.56 11.24
CA ASP A 17 -1.28 8.85 12.63
C ASP A 17 -1.01 10.35 12.83
N ASP A 18 -0.39 10.99 11.83
CA ASP A 18 -0.06 12.41 11.88
C ASP A 18 -1.27 13.29 11.50
N ALA A 19 -1.60 14.24 12.38
CA ALA A 19 -2.68 15.20 12.17
C ALA A 19 -2.32 16.31 11.17
N GLU A 20 -1.05 16.48 10.81
CA GLU A 20 -0.59 17.49 9.84
C GLU A 20 -1.29 17.35 8.48
N TYR A 21 -1.71 16.13 8.13
CA TYR A 21 -2.46 15.90 6.88
C TYR A 21 -3.78 16.66 6.80
N LEU A 22 -4.40 17.03 7.94
CA LEU A 22 -5.61 17.86 7.97
C LEU A 22 -5.40 19.22 7.29
N ALA A 23 -4.17 19.73 7.33
CA ALA A 23 -3.79 21.00 6.69
C ALA A 23 -4.03 21.00 5.18
N PHE A 24 -3.95 19.83 4.54
CA PHE A 24 -4.00 19.69 3.09
C PHE A 24 -5.38 19.34 2.54
N ASP A 25 -6.41 19.48 3.39
CA ASP A 25 -7.81 19.31 3.00
C ASP A 25 -8.08 17.93 2.37
N PRO A 26 -7.81 16.83 3.10
CA PRO A 26 -8.12 15.48 2.63
C PRO A 26 -9.64 15.29 2.53
N PRO A 27 -10.14 14.40 1.64
CA PRO A 27 -11.59 14.17 1.49
C PRO A 27 -12.32 13.84 2.79
N ARG A 28 -11.75 12.93 3.58
CA ARG A 28 -12.13 12.58 4.96
C ARG A 28 -10.85 12.19 5.69
N PHE A 29 -10.74 12.48 6.99
CA PHE A 29 -9.55 12.14 7.76
C PHE A 29 -9.92 11.32 9.00
N PHE A 30 -9.29 10.16 9.13
CA PHE A 30 -9.46 9.23 10.23
C PHE A 30 -8.16 9.08 11.01
N SER A 31 -8.27 9.06 12.34
CA SER A 31 -7.14 8.78 13.23
C SER A 31 -6.76 7.31 13.17
N ALA A 32 -5.55 7.01 12.71
CA ALA A 32 -4.97 5.67 12.87
C ALA A 32 -4.74 5.34 14.36
N HIS A 33 -4.33 6.32 15.17
CA HIS A 33 -4.15 6.16 16.62
C HIS A 33 -5.42 5.73 17.35
N SER A 34 -6.59 6.19 16.89
CA SER A 34 -7.88 5.83 17.50
C SER A 34 -8.53 4.61 16.85
N LEU A 35 -7.82 3.91 15.95
CA LEU A 35 -8.32 2.71 15.31
C LEU A 35 -8.39 1.57 16.34
N LYS A 36 -9.59 1.05 16.56
CA LYS A 36 -9.85 0.00 17.53
C LYS A 36 -10.67 -1.11 16.89
N LEU A 37 -10.21 -2.34 17.08
CA LEU A 37 -11.02 -3.52 16.84
C LEU A 37 -11.81 -3.83 18.11
N THR A 38 -13.12 -3.74 18.05
CA THR A 38 -13.98 -4.03 19.20
C THR A 38 -14.19 -5.54 19.35
N MET A 39 -14.56 -5.97 20.56
CA MET A 39 -14.95 -7.37 20.83
C MET A 39 -16.21 -7.79 20.06
N ARG A 40 -16.95 -6.85 19.47
CA ARG A 40 -18.07 -7.11 18.56
C ARG A 40 -17.62 -7.27 17.11
N GLN A 41 -16.32 -7.42 16.87
CA GLN A 41 -15.72 -7.54 15.53
C GLN A 41 -15.98 -6.31 14.64
N THR A 42 -16.21 -5.14 15.24
CA THR A 42 -16.33 -3.88 14.51
C THR A 42 -15.02 -3.12 14.54
N LEU A 43 -14.69 -2.45 13.44
CA LEU A 43 -13.56 -1.55 13.36
C LEU A 43 -14.06 -0.12 13.57
N GLU A 44 -13.59 0.52 14.63
CA GLU A 44 -13.97 1.89 15.00
C GLU A 44 -12.76 2.81 14.86
N ALA A 45 -12.97 4.02 14.35
CA ALA A 45 -11.97 5.08 14.27
C ALA A 45 -12.62 6.44 14.53
N LYS A 46 -11.82 7.46 14.84
CA LYS A 46 -12.30 8.84 14.97
C LYS A 46 -12.09 9.58 13.66
N GLU A 47 -13.15 10.14 13.12
CA GLU A 47 -13.10 11.09 12.00
C GLU A 47 -12.93 12.52 12.53
N TYR A 48 -12.04 13.28 11.91
CA TYR A 48 -11.86 14.71 12.19
C TYR A 48 -12.38 15.55 11.03
N ILE A 49 -13.32 16.44 11.34
CA ILE A 49 -14.03 17.26 10.35
C ILE A 49 -13.39 18.66 10.31
N VAL A 50 -12.52 18.89 9.32
CA VAL A 50 -11.77 20.16 9.17
C VAL A 50 -12.69 21.40 9.09
N PRO A 51 -13.82 21.38 8.34
CA PRO A 51 -14.73 22.53 8.32
C PRO A 51 -15.26 22.90 9.70
N GLN A 52 -15.62 21.91 10.52
CA GLN A 52 -16.10 22.14 11.88
C GLN A 52 -14.99 22.70 12.77
N LEU A 53 -13.76 22.18 12.65
CA LEU A 53 -12.60 22.68 13.39
C LEU A 53 -12.33 24.17 13.08
N ILE A 54 -12.44 24.57 11.81
CA ILE A 54 -12.24 25.96 11.38
C ILE A 54 -13.31 26.87 11.99
N GLU A 55 -14.56 26.42 12.02
CA GLU A 55 -15.68 27.13 12.63
C GLU A 55 -15.51 27.27 14.15
N ASP A 56 -15.17 26.19 14.84
CA ASP A 56 -14.97 26.15 16.30
C ASP A 56 -13.81 27.05 16.73
N LEU A 57 -12.72 27.08 15.95
CA LEU A 57 -11.55 27.95 16.18
C LEU A 57 -11.80 29.41 15.77
N LYS A 58 -12.88 29.70 15.03
CA LYS A 58 -13.18 31.02 14.46
C LYS A 58 -12.01 31.59 13.65
N LEU A 59 -11.32 30.72 12.90
CA LEU A 59 -10.19 31.10 12.05
C LEU A 59 -10.56 30.98 10.57
N SER A 60 -9.85 31.71 9.70
CA SER A 60 -9.89 31.43 8.26
C SER A 60 -8.90 30.33 7.90
N LYS A 61 -9.10 29.66 6.75
CA LYS A 61 -8.19 28.60 6.27
C LYS A 61 -6.73 29.08 6.16
N ASP A 62 -6.51 30.32 5.71
CA ASP A 62 -5.16 30.89 5.65
C ASP A 62 -4.53 31.06 7.05
N LYS A 63 -5.33 31.42 8.06
CA LYS A 63 -4.86 31.53 9.46
C LYS A 63 -4.64 30.17 10.11
N LEU A 64 -5.38 29.14 9.70
CA LEU A 64 -5.10 27.76 10.09
C LEU A 64 -3.71 27.32 9.61
N CYS A 65 -3.32 27.66 8.37
CA CYS A 65 -1.97 27.40 7.88
C CYS A 65 -0.88 28.08 8.73
N ALA A 66 -1.13 29.32 9.19
CA ALA A 66 -0.21 30.01 10.11
C ALA A 66 -0.18 29.38 11.51
N LEU A 67 -1.33 28.95 12.04
CA LEU A 67 -1.40 28.21 13.30
C LEU A 67 -0.52 26.96 13.24
N LEU A 68 -0.64 26.16 12.19
CA LEU A 68 0.17 24.94 12.00
C LEU A 68 1.67 25.23 11.93
N SER A 69 2.06 26.28 11.20
CA SER A 69 3.46 26.73 11.17
C SER A 69 3.98 27.15 12.54
N LEU A 70 3.11 27.70 13.41
CA LEU A 70 3.45 28.21 14.73
C LEU A 70 3.30 27.18 15.85
N LEU A 71 2.70 26.01 15.60
CA LEU A 71 2.77 24.85 16.51
C LEU A 71 4.13 24.14 16.41
N GLY A 72 4.85 24.39 15.33
CA GLY A 72 6.15 23.82 15.03
C GLY A 72 6.04 22.71 13.99
N ASN A 73 6.89 22.77 12.98
CA ASN A 73 6.96 21.76 11.92
C ASN A 73 8.40 21.55 11.45
N PHE A 74 8.59 20.76 10.40
CA PHE A 74 9.92 20.46 9.86
C PHE A 74 10.67 21.69 9.30
N VAL A 75 9.96 22.77 8.94
CA VAL A 75 10.57 24.01 8.43
C VAL A 75 10.93 24.96 9.57
N LEU A 76 10.04 25.07 10.56
CA LEU A 76 10.18 25.92 11.74
C LEU A 76 9.91 25.06 12.99
N PRO A 77 10.94 24.39 13.52
CA PRO A 77 10.79 23.48 14.66
C PRO A 77 10.36 24.22 15.93
N GLN A 78 9.63 23.51 16.79
CA GLN A 78 9.12 24.04 18.06
C GLN A 78 10.18 24.72 18.95
N PRO A 79 11.45 24.25 19.05
CA PRO A 79 12.48 24.94 19.83
C PRO A 79 12.82 26.34 19.33
N GLU A 80 12.66 26.60 18.02
CA GLU A 80 12.87 27.92 17.43
C GLU A 80 11.71 28.88 17.72
N LEU A 81 10.64 28.45 18.39
CA LEU A 81 9.42 29.25 18.65
C LEU A 81 9.23 29.61 20.14
N TYR A 82 10.16 29.26 21.03
CA TYR A 82 9.98 29.46 22.47
C TYR A 82 9.76 30.92 22.90
N ASP A 83 10.44 31.88 22.29
CA ASP A 83 10.21 33.31 22.55
C ASP A 83 8.83 33.77 22.06
N TYR A 84 8.34 33.21 20.94
CA TYR A 84 6.99 33.48 20.45
C TYR A 84 5.94 32.91 21.39
N TYR A 85 6.12 31.67 21.87
CA TYR A 85 5.23 31.06 22.85
C TYR A 85 5.17 31.84 24.17
N LYS A 86 6.32 32.32 24.66
CA LYS A 86 6.36 33.20 25.84
C LYS A 86 5.56 34.50 25.62
N ARG A 87 5.67 35.12 24.44
CA ARG A 87 4.88 36.31 24.09
C ARG A 87 3.37 36.04 24.02
N CYS A 88 2.98 34.81 23.67
CA CYS A 88 1.59 34.37 23.72
C CYS A 88 1.11 34.00 25.14
N GLY A 89 1.94 34.16 26.17
CA GLY A 89 1.60 33.82 27.56
C GLY A 89 1.79 32.34 27.91
N ILE A 90 2.57 31.59 27.14
CA ILE A 90 2.97 30.20 27.44
C ILE A 90 4.33 30.25 28.14
N ASN A 91 4.30 30.46 29.47
CA ASN A 91 5.52 30.62 30.27
C ASN A 91 6.11 29.29 30.78
N GLN A 92 5.34 28.20 30.70
CA GLN A 92 5.76 26.87 31.13
C GLN A 92 6.35 26.07 29.95
N ILE A 93 7.04 24.98 30.26
CA ILE A 93 7.51 24.01 29.26
C ILE A 93 6.27 23.47 28.54
N ILE A 94 6.24 23.51 27.20
CA ILE A 94 5.05 23.16 26.40
C ILE A 94 4.57 21.73 26.68
N SER A 95 5.46 20.78 26.95
CA SER A 95 5.07 19.41 27.31
C SER A 95 4.26 19.31 28.62
N LYS A 96 4.22 20.36 29.44
CA LYS A 96 3.43 20.44 30.67
C LYS A 96 2.11 21.21 30.51
N VAL A 97 1.91 21.89 29.39
CA VAL A 97 0.70 22.66 29.10
C VAL A 97 -0.22 21.80 28.24
N SER A 98 -1.53 21.88 28.48
CA SER A 98 -2.49 21.15 27.64
C SER A 98 -2.40 21.65 26.18
N GLY A 99 -2.50 20.73 25.22
CA GLY A 99 -2.47 21.10 23.80
C GLY A 99 -3.58 22.09 23.43
N GLU A 100 -4.75 21.97 24.06
CA GLU A 100 -5.87 22.90 23.89
C GLU A 100 -5.52 24.32 24.33
N GLU A 101 -4.85 24.49 25.48
CA GLU A 101 -4.44 25.81 25.96
C GLU A 101 -3.37 26.44 25.06
N VAL A 102 -2.43 25.64 24.55
CA VAL A 102 -1.42 26.09 23.58
C VAL A 102 -2.09 26.59 22.30
N VAL A 103 -2.97 25.78 21.72
CA VAL A 103 -3.70 26.13 20.50
C VAL A 103 -4.52 27.39 20.72
N LYS A 104 -5.27 27.49 21.83
CA LYS A 104 -6.08 28.66 22.15
C LYS A 104 -5.27 29.95 22.21
N LYS A 105 -4.13 29.96 22.93
CA LYS A 105 -3.26 31.14 23.04
C LYS A 105 -2.68 31.58 21.69
N ILE A 106 -2.33 30.64 20.83
CA ILE A 106 -1.82 30.96 19.49
C ILE A 106 -2.96 31.48 18.60
N VAL A 107 -4.13 30.85 18.63
CA VAL A 107 -5.34 31.28 17.91
C VAL A 107 -5.72 32.72 18.28
N ASP A 108 -5.74 33.04 19.57
CA ASP A 108 -6.04 34.39 20.07
C ASP A 108 -5.06 35.43 19.50
N SER A 109 -3.78 35.07 19.35
CA SER A 109 -2.77 35.94 18.73
C SER A 109 -3.00 36.15 17.23
N LEU A 110 -3.55 35.14 16.53
CA LEU A 110 -3.81 35.16 15.08
C LEU A 110 -5.14 35.82 14.71
N GLN A 111 -6.12 35.84 15.63
CA GLN A 111 -7.42 36.46 15.38
C GLN A 111 -7.30 37.94 15.02
N ASN A 112 -6.38 38.66 15.67
CA ASN A 112 -6.15 40.10 15.46
C ASN A 112 -5.41 40.44 14.16
N LEU A 113 -4.91 39.46 13.41
CA LEU A 113 -4.13 39.70 12.19
C LEU A 113 -5.01 39.92 10.96
N PRO A 114 -4.56 40.73 9.98
CA PRO A 114 -5.22 40.84 8.68
C PRO A 114 -5.12 39.51 7.89
N PRO A 115 -5.89 39.36 6.79
CA PRO A 115 -5.80 38.18 5.93
C PRO A 115 -4.38 37.93 5.39
N ILE A 116 -3.91 36.68 5.47
CA ILE A 116 -2.49 36.34 5.25
C ILE A 116 -2.08 36.32 3.78
N LYS A 117 -3.01 36.00 2.88
CA LYS A 117 -2.73 35.68 1.46
C LYS A 117 -1.95 36.76 0.68
N ASN A 118 -2.09 38.03 1.04
CA ASN A 118 -1.48 39.14 0.29
C ASN A 118 -0.31 39.83 1.01
N ASN A 119 -0.14 39.62 2.33
CA ASN A 119 0.79 40.39 3.17
C ASN A 119 1.72 39.49 4.00
N LEU A 120 2.13 38.34 3.44
CA LEU A 120 2.83 37.29 4.18
C LEU A 120 4.14 37.77 4.84
N ASP A 121 4.90 38.64 4.16
CA ASP A 121 6.17 39.17 4.68
C ASP A 121 5.97 40.07 5.91
N GLU A 122 5.01 40.99 5.84
CA GLU A 122 4.68 41.89 6.94
C GLU A 122 4.09 41.14 8.13
N ILE A 123 3.25 40.15 7.86
CA ILE A 123 2.63 39.32 8.89
C ILE A 123 3.66 38.43 9.59
N ALA A 124 4.58 37.81 8.84
CA ALA A 124 5.64 37.00 9.44
C ALA A 124 6.55 37.86 10.35
N ALA A 125 6.91 39.07 9.90
CA ALA A 125 7.67 40.02 10.71
C ALA A 125 6.90 40.48 11.95
N HIS A 126 5.59 40.73 11.81
CA HIS A 126 4.73 41.12 12.94
C HIS A 126 4.60 40.00 13.98
N ILE A 127 4.38 38.76 13.55
CA ILE A 127 4.29 37.58 14.44
C ILE A 127 5.59 37.38 15.22
N LEU A 128 6.73 37.46 14.53
CA LEU A 128 8.05 37.27 15.15
C LEU A 128 8.56 38.53 15.87
N GLY A 129 7.90 39.68 15.71
CA GLY A 129 8.15 40.92 16.45
C GLY A 129 9.26 41.81 15.88
N HIS A 130 10.09 41.30 14.96
CA HIS A 130 11.15 42.06 14.29
C HIS A 130 11.24 41.70 12.81
N LYS A 131 11.47 42.72 11.97
CA LYS A 131 11.64 42.55 10.51
C LYS A 131 12.92 41.80 10.14
N ASP A 132 13.97 41.93 10.95
CA ASP A 132 15.30 41.33 10.71
C ASP A 132 15.48 39.97 11.38
N ASP A 133 14.40 39.36 11.88
CA ASP A 133 14.50 38.05 12.51
C ASP A 133 14.81 36.98 11.45
N LYS A 134 15.89 36.22 11.69
CA LYS A 134 16.37 35.15 10.80
C LYS A 134 15.31 34.08 10.51
N ARG A 135 14.27 33.99 11.33
CA ARG A 135 13.16 33.04 11.18
C ARG A 135 12.04 33.55 10.28
N VAL A 136 11.96 34.84 9.96
CA VAL A 136 10.96 35.39 9.01
C VAL A 136 10.90 34.63 7.68
N PRO A 137 12.02 34.38 6.98
CA PRO A 137 11.97 33.59 5.74
C PRO A 137 11.55 32.13 5.97
N LYS A 138 11.88 31.53 7.13
CA LYS A 138 11.44 30.18 7.49
C LYS A 138 9.93 30.13 7.73
N LEU A 139 9.40 31.09 8.49
CA LEU A 139 7.97 31.20 8.77
C LEU A 139 7.17 31.43 7.48
N LYS A 140 7.65 32.33 6.60
CA LYS A 140 7.09 32.52 5.26
C LYS A 140 7.02 31.21 4.49
N LYS A 141 8.14 30.49 4.40
CA LYS A 141 8.21 29.21 3.69
C LYS A 141 7.28 28.16 4.29
N SER A 142 7.19 28.12 5.62
CA SER A 142 6.32 27.21 6.37
C SER A 142 4.84 27.47 6.08
N ILE A 143 4.40 28.72 6.13
CA ILE A 143 3.01 29.09 5.84
C ILE A 143 2.68 28.81 4.36
N GLN A 144 3.59 29.19 3.46
CA GLN A 144 3.44 28.97 2.03
C GLN A 144 3.31 27.49 1.67
N TYR A 145 4.05 26.61 2.37
CA TYR A 145 3.98 25.17 2.18
C TYR A 145 2.56 24.61 2.40
N TYR A 146 1.88 25.01 3.48
CA TYR A 146 0.49 24.60 3.72
C TYR A 146 -0.47 25.24 2.72
N LEU A 147 -0.32 26.55 2.43
CA LEU A 147 -1.16 27.24 1.45
C LEU A 147 -1.09 26.57 0.07
N ASP A 148 0.09 26.19 -0.40
CA ASP A 148 0.24 25.54 -1.71
C ASP A 148 -0.28 24.11 -1.72
N GLY A 149 -0.19 23.40 -0.59
CA GLY A 149 -0.78 22.08 -0.45
C GLY A 149 -2.31 22.09 -0.40
N THR A 150 -2.94 23.20 0.01
CA THR A 150 -4.40 23.37 0.01
C THR A 150 -4.97 23.78 -1.34
N LYS A 151 -4.15 24.33 -2.25
CA LYS A 151 -4.60 24.76 -3.57
C LYS A 151 -4.83 23.52 -4.45
N ASP A 152 -6.09 23.23 -4.72
CA ASP A 152 -6.46 22.37 -5.83
C ASP A 152 -5.91 23.01 -7.12
N ASN A 153 -4.83 22.45 -7.68
CA ASN A 153 -4.53 22.69 -9.08
C ASN A 153 -5.62 21.98 -9.89
N ALA A 154 -6.74 22.69 -10.03
CA ALA A 154 -7.75 22.45 -11.03
C ALA A 154 -7.05 22.14 -12.35
N ILE A 155 -7.22 20.91 -12.81
CA ILE A 155 -7.03 20.38 -14.15
C ILE A 155 -6.61 21.47 -15.15
N LYS A 156 -5.30 21.66 -15.30
CA LYS A 156 -4.63 22.21 -16.48
C LYS A 156 -3.16 21.84 -16.37
N ASN A 157 -2.89 20.54 -16.52
CA ASN A 157 -1.63 20.12 -17.11
C ASN A 157 -1.58 20.75 -18.51
N LYS A 158 -1.00 21.95 -18.62
CA LYS A 158 -0.22 22.30 -19.79
C LYS A 158 0.84 21.23 -19.87
N ILE A 159 0.59 20.22 -20.69
CA ILE A 159 1.64 19.45 -21.32
C ILE A 159 2.50 20.50 -22.04
N LYS A 160 3.59 20.93 -21.38
CA LYS A 160 4.71 21.56 -22.07
C LYS A 160 5.45 20.42 -22.76
N SER A 161 4.94 20.02 -23.92
CA SER A 161 5.77 19.35 -24.91
C SER A 161 6.88 20.33 -25.33
N PRO A 162 8.14 19.90 -25.43
CA PRO A 162 9.24 20.78 -25.80
C PRO A 162 9.02 21.32 -27.21
N GLU A 163 9.27 22.62 -27.35
CA GLU A 163 9.22 23.39 -28.59
C GLU A 163 10.03 22.68 -29.69
N LYS A 164 9.35 22.25 -30.76
CA LYS A 164 9.98 22.07 -32.06
C LYS A 164 9.52 23.19 -32.98
N ASN A 165 10.53 23.84 -33.55
CA ASN A 165 10.49 24.97 -34.46
C ASN A 165 9.33 24.95 -35.46
N LYS A 166 8.63 26.09 -35.55
CA LYS A 166 7.85 26.45 -36.73
C LYS A 166 8.80 26.76 -37.88
N ASN A 167 8.54 26.19 -39.05
CA ASN A 167 8.63 26.89 -40.34
C ASN A 167 7.66 26.26 -41.35
N ASN A 168 6.75 27.12 -41.82
CA ASN A 168 5.89 27.15 -43.02
C ASN A 168 5.72 25.90 -43.91
N ILE A 169 4.47 25.65 -44.36
CA ILE A 169 3.94 26.02 -45.70
C ILE A 169 2.44 25.65 -45.81
N LYS A 170 1.74 26.48 -46.60
CA LYS A 170 0.31 26.53 -47.00
C LYS A 170 -0.34 25.23 -47.47
N GLY A 171 -1.68 25.15 -47.34
CA GLY A 171 -2.54 24.50 -48.37
C GLY A 171 -3.92 23.99 -47.93
N LYS A 172 -4.97 24.71 -48.35
CA LYS A 172 -6.31 24.27 -48.83
C LYS A 172 -7.24 23.34 -48.02
N ASN A 173 -8.40 23.92 -47.68
CA ASN A 173 -9.81 23.56 -47.99
C ASN A 173 -10.48 22.23 -47.53
N ASP A 174 -11.74 22.46 -47.10
CA ASP A 174 -12.95 21.60 -47.12
C ASP A 174 -13.06 20.47 -46.08
N SER A 175 -14.23 19.96 -45.71
CA SER A 175 -15.49 20.54 -45.22
C SER A 175 -16.25 19.37 -44.55
N LEU A 176 -17.17 19.71 -43.64
CA LEU A 176 -18.36 18.96 -43.18
C LEU A 176 -18.26 17.58 -42.47
N GLU A 177 -19.02 17.55 -41.36
CA GLU A 177 -19.96 16.51 -40.90
C GLU A 177 -19.52 15.30 -40.06
N SER A 178 -20.33 15.11 -39.01
CA SER A 178 -20.57 13.94 -38.16
C SER A 178 -21.90 13.31 -38.66
N PRO A 179 -22.33 12.06 -38.36
CA PRO A 179 -22.31 11.45 -37.02
C PRO A 179 -22.26 9.89 -36.92
N ALA A 180 -22.24 9.42 -35.66
CA ALA A 180 -22.85 8.19 -35.10
C ALA A 180 -22.45 6.77 -35.58
N GLY A 181 -21.94 5.97 -34.61
CA GLY A 181 -22.56 4.69 -34.22
C GLY A 181 -21.91 3.37 -34.67
N VAL A 182 -21.85 2.44 -33.69
CA VAL A 182 -21.93 0.96 -33.79
C VAL A 182 -20.61 0.17 -33.81
N ASP A 183 -20.45 -0.59 -32.72
CA ASP A 183 -19.97 -1.97 -32.51
C ASP A 183 -18.80 -2.59 -33.28
N ASP A 184 -18.16 -3.52 -32.55
CA ASP A 184 -17.29 -4.62 -32.96
C ASP A 184 -15.83 -4.32 -33.32
N PHE A 185 -14.94 -4.69 -32.39
CA PHE A 185 -13.61 -5.20 -32.73
C PHE A 185 -13.21 -6.29 -31.73
N LYS A 186 -13.54 -7.54 -32.07
CA LYS A 186 -12.68 -8.68 -31.71
C LYS A 186 -11.60 -8.81 -32.79
N GLN A 187 -10.41 -9.12 -32.30
CA GLN A 187 -9.35 -9.84 -33.00
C GLN A 187 -8.38 -9.01 -33.85
N LEU A 188 -7.30 -8.55 -33.21
CA LEU A 188 -5.99 -8.58 -33.84
C LEU A 188 -4.87 -8.80 -32.80
N GLY A 189 -4.08 -9.85 -33.02
CA GLY A 189 -2.67 -9.88 -32.64
C GLY A 189 -2.36 -10.27 -31.20
N SER A 190 -2.18 -11.58 -30.97
CA SER A 190 -1.10 -12.02 -30.11
C SER A 190 0.22 -11.51 -30.69
N GLU A 191 1.08 -10.98 -29.84
CA GLU A 191 2.50 -11.35 -29.72
C GLU A 191 3.29 -10.20 -29.12
N THR A 192 3.93 -10.51 -28.00
CA THR A 192 5.03 -9.74 -27.40
C THR A 192 4.57 -8.44 -26.73
N LEU A 193 5.09 -8.18 -25.53
CA LEU A 193 4.82 -7.02 -24.64
C LEU A 193 3.77 -7.28 -23.55
N ASN A 194 4.12 -8.10 -22.54
CA ASN A 194 3.79 -7.76 -21.15
C ASN A 194 4.55 -8.59 -20.10
N LEU A 195 5.83 -8.88 -20.35
CA LEU A 195 6.75 -9.34 -19.29
C LEU A 195 7.45 -8.18 -18.57
N ASN A 196 7.38 -6.95 -19.11
CA ASN A 196 8.09 -5.78 -18.56
C ASN A 196 7.25 -4.86 -17.66
N LEU A 197 5.95 -5.11 -17.45
CA LEU A 197 5.12 -4.26 -16.59
C LEU A 197 5.02 -4.74 -15.13
N GLN A 198 5.33 -6.01 -14.85
CA GLN A 198 5.33 -6.54 -13.48
C GLN A 198 6.58 -6.14 -12.67
N GLU A 199 7.66 -5.74 -13.33
CA GLU A 199 8.93 -5.41 -12.69
C GLU A 199 8.94 -4.01 -12.04
N LYS A 200 7.94 -3.16 -12.32
CA LYS A 200 7.89 -1.76 -11.87
C LYS A 200 6.98 -1.47 -10.67
N LEU A 201 6.39 -2.50 -10.05
CA LEU A 201 5.55 -2.36 -8.85
C LEU A 201 6.12 -3.03 -7.59
N LEU A 202 7.37 -3.49 -7.66
CA LEU A 202 8.10 -3.90 -6.47
C LEU A 202 8.92 -2.70 -5.99
N LEU A 203 8.63 -2.25 -4.77
CA LEU A 203 9.47 -1.33 -4.04
C LEU A 203 10.87 -1.96 -3.90
N ASP A 204 11.87 -1.22 -4.36
CA ASP A 204 13.28 -1.52 -4.20
C ASP A 204 13.61 -1.77 -2.71
N ASP A 205 14.12 -2.96 -2.41
CA ASP A 205 14.88 -3.20 -1.18
C ASP A 205 16.24 -3.75 -1.61
N ASN A 206 17.26 -2.91 -1.49
CA ASN A 206 18.64 -3.20 -1.83
C ASN A 206 19.17 -4.35 -0.96
N SER A 207 19.58 -5.46 -1.59
CA SER A 207 20.64 -6.33 -1.07
C SER A 207 21.30 -7.10 -2.22
N GLU A 208 22.62 -7.17 -2.14
CA GLU A 208 23.56 -7.47 -3.22
C GLU A 208 23.42 -8.87 -3.83
N SER A 209 23.52 -8.91 -5.16
CA SER A 209 23.56 -10.12 -5.97
C SER A 209 24.91 -10.83 -5.88
N GLY A 210 24.91 -12.04 -5.33
CA GLY A 210 25.96 -13.04 -5.54
C GLY A 210 25.52 -14.02 -6.61
N SER A 211 26.02 -13.85 -7.83
CA SER A 211 25.88 -14.77 -8.97
C SER A 211 26.50 -16.14 -8.63
N ASN A 212 25.91 -17.24 -9.12
CA ASN A 212 26.69 -18.32 -9.72
C ASN A 212 25.84 -19.27 -10.58
N THR A 213 26.42 -19.55 -11.74
CA THR A 213 26.00 -20.40 -12.85
C THR A 213 26.17 -21.89 -12.56
N PHE A 214 25.28 -22.73 -13.09
CA PHE A 214 25.37 -24.19 -13.06
C PHE A 214 26.36 -24.73 -14.09
N HIS A 215 27.18 -25.72 -13.69
CA HIS A 215 27.85 -26.65 -14.59
C HIS A 215 27.78 -28.08 -14.03
N VAL A 216 27.51 -29.01 -14.94
CA VAL A 216 27.30 -30.45 -14.76
C VAL A 216 28.64 -31.19 -14.86
N ASN A 217 28.94 -32.19 -14.00
CA ASN A 217 29.02 -33.64 -14.34
C ASN A 217 29.75 -34.56 -13.30
N THR A 218 29.17 -35.77 -13.12
CA THR A 218 29.73 -37.14 -12.86
C THR A 218 30.67 -37.52 -11.69
N GLN A 219 30.15 -38.44 -10.84
CA GLN A 219 30.68 -39.72 -10.28
C GLN A 219 32.14 -39.79 -9.76
N THR A 220 32.44 -40.24 -8.53
CA THR A 220 32.33 -41.63 -8.04
C THR A 220 32.31 -41.75 -6.49
N SER A 221 31.68 -42.84 -6.03
CA SER A 221 31.50 -43.38 -4.67
C SER A 221 32.80 -43.87 -4.00
N SER A 222 32.97 -43.98 -2.66
CA SER A 222 32.15 -44.71 -1.67
C SER A 222 32.74 -44.65 -0.23
N LEU A 223 31.94 -44.51 0.85
CA LEU A 223 31.64 -45.53 1.89
C LEU A 223 30.93 -44.93 3.15
N ASN A 224 29.75 -45.46 3.46
CA ASN A 224 29.08 -45.62 4.77
C ASN A 224 29.08 -44.51 5.84
N GLN A 225 27.97 -43.76 5.90
CA GLN A 225 27.26 -43.31 7.12
C GLN A 225 25.86 -42.82 6.71
N LEU A 226 24.79 -43.45 7.21
CA LEU A 226 23.41 -43.10 6.85
C LEU A 226 23.04 -41.71 7.38
N SER A 227 23.16 -40.71 6.51
CA SER A 227 22.67 -39.34 6.67
C SER A 227 22.33 -38.77 5.26
N PRO A 228 22.03 -37.46 5.11
CA PRO A 228 20.78 -36.84 4.68
C PRO A 228 20.76 -36.51 3.16
N ASN A 229 19.73 -35.81 2.69
CA ASN A 229 19.52 -35.31 1.30
C ASN A 229 19.01 -36.32 0.25
N ARG A 230 17.69 -36.48 0.19
CA ARG A 230 16.99 -36.55 -1.09
C ARG A 230 16.54 -35.11 -1.38
N SER A 231 17.27 -34.36 -2.20
CA SER A 231 16.77 -33.08 -2.72
C SER A 231 15.60 -33.41 -3.65
N VAL A 232 14.40 -33.48 -3.08
CA VAL A 232 13.16 -33.62 -3.83
C VAL A 232 13.03 -32.35 -4.66
N GLU A 233 13.28 -32.46 -5.96
CA GLU A 233 13.09 -31.37 -6.90
C GLU A 233 11.62 -30.93 -6.83
N PHE A 234 11.39 -29.66 -6.50
CA PHE A 234 10.03 -29.16 -6.31
C PHE A 234 9.35 -29.08 -7.68
N HIS A 235 8.34 -29.93 -7.90
CA HIS A 235 7.55 -29.92 -9.11
C HIS A 235 6.27 -29.10 -8.92
N VAL A 236 6.02 -28.13 -9.82
CA VAL A 236 4.76 -27.39 -9.84
C VAL A 236 3.65 -28.33 -10.33
N PRO A 237 2.53 -28.44 -9.61
CA PRO A 237 1.46 -29.37 -9.98
C PRO A 237 0.79 -28.94 -11.28
N GLU A 238 0.45 -29.89 -12.15
CA GLU A 238 -0.31 -29.58 -13.36
C GLU A 238 -1.77 -29.26 -13.02
N VAL A 239 -2.26 -28.13 -13.51
CA VAL A 239 -3.64 -27.64 -13.32
C VAL A 239 -4.28 -27.46 -14.69
N SER A 240 -5.58 -27.74 -14.80
CA SER A 240 -6.36 -27.50 -16.02
C SER A 240 -6.22 -26.04 -16.49
N ILE A 241 -5.90 -25.87 -17.78
CA ILE A 241 -5.71 -24.58 -18.42
C ILE A 241 -6.96 -23.69 -18.30
N ASP A 242 -8.16 -24.27 -18.36
CA ASP A 242 -9.42 -23.53 -18.25
C ASP A 242 -9.57 -22.90 -16.86
N VAL A 243 -9.17 -23.63 -15.82
CA VAL A 243 -9.15 -23.14 -14.44
C VAL A 243 -8.13 -22.01 -14.30
N VAL A 244 -6.94 -22.16 -14.88
CA VAL A 244 -5.89 -21.12 -14.83
C VAL A 244 -6.31 -19.85 -15.58
N ASN A 245 -6.91 -19.97 -16.76
CA ASN A 245 -7.40 -18.83 -17.55
C ASN A 245 -8.52 -18.09 -16.82
N THR A 246 -9.49 -18.85 -16.28
CA THR A 246 -10.58 -18.26 -15.48
C THR A 246 -10.03 -17.59 -14.22
N ALA A 247 -9.01 -18.20 -13.59
CA ALA A 247 -8.34 -17.63 -12.42
C ALA A 247 -7.63 -16.31 -12.77
N TYR A 248 -6.98 -16.25 -13.93
CA TYR A 248 -6.36 -15.03 -14.44
C TYR A 248 -7.38 -13.91 -14.68
N GLU A 249 -8.46 -14.20 -15.39
CA GLU A 249 -9.53 -13.23 -15.68
C GLU A 249 -10.19 -12.69 -14.41
N ARG A 250 -10.50 -13.57 -13.45
CA ARG A 250 -11.06 -13.15 -12.17
C ARG A 250 -10.05 -12.38 -11.31
N HIS A 251 -8.76 -12.72 -11.40
CA HIS A 251 -7.70 -11.99 -10.71
C HIS A 251 -7.54 -10.57 -11.26
N THR A 252 -7.46 -10.40 -12.59
CA THR A 252 -7.35 -9.08 -13.23
C THR A 252 -8.60 -8.22 -13.03
N SER A 253 -9.77 -8.86 -12.92
CA SER A 253 -11.04 -8.17 -12.66
C SER A 253 -11.34 -7.95 -11.17
N GLY A 254 -10.48 -8.41 -10.24
CA GLY A 254 -10.67 -8.26 -8.80
C GLY A 254 -11.84 -9.09 -8.21
N LEU A 255 -12.29 -10.13 -8.91
CA LEU A 255 -13.41 -11.00 -8.51
C LEU A 255 -12.98 -12.22 -7.70
N MET A 256 -11.69 -12.31 -7.33
CA MET A 256 -11.12 -13.46 -6.63
C MET A 256 -9.95 -13.03 -5.74
N SER A 257 -9.65 -13.83 -4.70
CA SER A 257 -8.46 -13.67 -3.88
C SER A 257 -7.19 -13.56 -4.73
N THR A 258 -6.35 -12.58 -4.38
CA THR A 258 -5.09 -12.27 -5.08
C THR A 258 -4.08 -13.42 -5.04
N TYR A 259 -4.20 -14.32 -4.08
CA TYR A 259 -3.27 -15.45 -3.93
C TYR A 259 -3.61 -16.64 -4.82
N LEU A 260 -4.88 -16.83 -5.20
CA LEU A 260 -5.32 -18.07 -5.84
C LEU A 260 -4.67 -18.30 -7.21
N TYR A 261 -4.67 -17.26 -8.06
CA TYR A 261 -4.01 -17.36 -9.36
C TYR A 261 -2.53 -17.71 -9.20
N HIS A 262 -1.83 -17.00 -8.31
CA HIS A 262 -0.41 -17.20 -8.06
C HIS A 262 -0.08 -18.60 -7.53
N ILE A 263 -0.89 -19.13 -6.60
CA ILE A 263 -0.76 -20.50 -6.10
C ILE A 263 -0.90 -21.50 -7.24
N LEU A 264 -1.93 -21.35 -8.09
CA LEU A 264 -2.17 -22.30 -9.19
C LEU A 264 -1.02 -22.35 -10.19
N ILE A 265 -0.36 -21.22 -10.50
CA ILE A 265 0.70 -21.17 -11.50
C ILE A 265 2.11 -21.48 -10.95
N LYS A 266 2.37 -21.23 -9.66
CA LYS A 266 3.72 -21.35 -9.09
C LYS A 266 3.83 -22.30 -7.91
N ALA A 267 2.69 -22.78 -7.39
CA ALA A 267 2.60 -23.50 -6.13
C ALA A 267 3.38 -22.79 -5.00
N GLU A 268 3.23 -21.46 -4.94
CA GLU A 268 3.84 -20.63 -3.91
C GLU A 268 2.89 -19.55 -3.42
N ILE A 269 3.10 -19.10 -2.19
CA ILE A 269 2.40 -17.97 -1.60
C ILE A 269 3.36 -17.18 -0.70
N LYS A 270 3.35 -15.85 -0.85
CA LYS A 270 3.99 -14.94 0.10
C LYS A 270 2.96 -14.38 1.07
N LEU A 271 3.09 -14.80 2.32
CA LEU A 271 2.17 -14.40 3.38
C LEU A 271 2.55 -13.01 3.92
N PRO A 272 1.56 -12.12 4.14
CA PRO A 272 1.82 -10.74 4.52
C PRO A 272 2.40 -10.67 5.94
N VAL A 273 3.11 -9.58 6.22
CA VAL A 273 3.54 -9.27 7.58
C VAL A 273 2.31 -8.90 8.39
N VAL A 274 2.14 -9.55 9.52
CA VAL A 274 1.05 -9.32 10.47
C VAL A 274 1.63 -8.82 11.79
N LEU A 275 0.88 -7.98 12.49
CA LEU A 275 1.22 -7.57 13.85
C LEU A 275 0.86 -8.72 14.79
N GLU A 276 1.85 -9.22 15.53
CA GLU A 276 1.67 -10.28 16.53
C GLU A 276 2.03 -9.76 17.91
N ASP A 277 1.30 -10.25 18.92
CA ASP A 277 1.61 -9.95 20.31
C ASP A 277 2.79 -10.82 20.75
N GLU A 278 3.96 -10.22 20.90
CA GLU A 278 5.18 -10.93 21.27
C GLU A 278 5.15 -11.51 22.69
N ILE A 279 4.24 -11.04 23.55
CA ILE A 279 4.15 -11.43 24.95
C ILE A 279 3.27 -12.67 25.11
N ASN A 280 2.37 -12.93 24.15
CA ASN A 280 1.47 -14.07 24.20
C ASN A 280 2.10 -15.32 23.56
N HIS A 281 2.55 -16.25 24.40
CA HIS A 281 3.13 -17.53 23.95
C HIS A 281 2.10 -18.67 23.80
N GLU A 282 0.83 -18.45 24.13
CA GLU A 282 -0.19 -19.51 24.08
C GLU A 282 -0.60 -19.86 22.64
N ILE A 283 -0.59 -18.87 21.74
CA ILE A 283 -1.04 -19.03 20.36
C ILE A 283 0.18 -18.92 19.44
N PRO A 284 0.41 -19.89 18.55
CA PRO A 284 1.49 -19.80 17.59
C PRO A 284 1.23 -18.66 16.60
N ASN A 285 2.30 -18.25 15.88
CA ASN A 285 2.22 -17.29 14.78
C ASN A 285 0.98 -17.55 13.90
N ILE A 286 0.26 -16.50 13.52
CA ILE A 286 -1.04 -16.60 12.87
C ILE A 286 -0.97 -17.38 11.55
N HIS A 287 0.17 -17.28 10.85
CA HIS A 287 0.40 -18.05 9.64
C HIS A 287 0.57 -19.53 9.97
N LEU A 288 1.25 -19.88 11.06
CA LEU A 288 1.33 -21.26 11.54
C LEU A 288 -0.03 -21.78 12.02
N PHE A 289 -0.79 -20.98 12.76
CA PHE A 289 -2.11 -21.33 13.27
C PHE A 289 -3.08 -21.71 12.13
N TYR A 290 -3.19 -20.87 11.10
CA TYR A 290 -4.06 -21.13 9.95
C TYR A 290 -3.45 -22.03 8.88
N ARG A 291 -2.26 -22.62 9.10
CA ARG A 291 -1.62 -23.49 8.11
C ARG A 291 -2.51 -24.68 7.75
N GLN A 292 -3.15 -25.31 8.72
CA GLN A 292 -4.01 -26.48 8.48
C GLN A 292 -5.16 -26.17 7.51
N ALA A 293 -5.77 -24.98 7.65
CA ALA A 293 -6.79 -24.52 6.71
C ALA A 293 -6.21 -24.37 5.29
N ARG A 294 -5.02 -23.77 5.16
CA ARG A 294 -4.35 -23.61 3.86
C ARG A 294 -3.94 -24.95 3.24
N GLN A 295 -3.49 -25.92 4.04
CA GLN A 295 -3.18 -27.27 3.55
C GLN A 295 -4.39 -27.94 2.89
N MET A 296 -5.58 -27.78 3.47
CA MET A 296 -6.84 -28.25 2.86
C MET A 296 -7.18 -27.48 1.59
N VAL A 297 -7.00 -26.15 1.59
CA VAL A 297 -7.21 -25.32 0.38
C VAL A 297 -6.29 -25.77 -0.75
N TYR A 298 -5.01 -26.03 -0.49
CA TYR A 298 -4.09 -26.58 -1.49
C TYR A 298 -4.56 -27.95 -2.01
N GLY A 299 -5.08 -28.80 -1.12
CA GLY A 299 -5.66 -30.09 -1.48
C GLY A 299 -6.85 -29.97 -2.42
N ILE A 300 -7.68 -28.94 -2.22
CA ILE A 300 -8.77 -28.61 -3.15
C ILE A 300 -8.20 -28.11 -4.46
N LEU A 301 -7.40 -27.04 -4.45
CA LEU A 301 -6.90 -26.36 -5.65
C LEU A 301 -6.15 -27.28 -6.62
N PHE A 302 -5.43 -28.27 -6.09
CA PHE A 302 -4.66 -29.22 -6.88
C PHE A 302 -5.32 -30.60 -7.02
N ASN A 303 -6.64 -30.70 -6.82
CA ASN A 303 -7.39 -31.94 -7.04
C ASN A 303 -6.85 -33.16 -6.28
N LEU A 304 -6.28 -32.96 -5.08
CA LEU A 304 -5.56 -34.01 -4.36
C LEU A 304 -6.43 -35.24 -4.06
N HIS A 305 -7.69 -35.01 -3.69
CA HIS A 305 -8.66 -36.08 -3.44
C HIS A 305 -8.89 -36.94 -4.70
N HIS A 306 -9.00 -36.31 -5.87
CA HIS A 306 -9.17 -37.02 -7.14
C HIS A 306 -7.90 -37.78 -7.54
N ALA A 307 -6.73 -37.18 -7.36
CA ALA A 307 -5.44 -37.83 -7.59
C ALA A 307 -5.26 -39.08 -6.70
N HIS A 308 -5.66 -38.99 -5.42
CA HIS A 308 -5.66 -40.14 -4.50
C HIS A 308 -6.66 -41.22 -4.91
N TYR A 309 -7.85 -40.81 -5.37
CA TYR A 309 -8.86 -41.74 -5.86
C TYR A 309 -8.37 -42.53 -7.09
N LEU A 310 -7.81 -41.84 -8.09
CA LEU A 310 -7.26 -42.46 -9.30
C LEU A 310 -6.08 -43.40 -8.99
N ALA A 311 -5.19 -43.01 -8.07
CA ALA A 311 -4.07 -43.86 -7.65
C ALA A 311 -4.55 -45.16 -6.98
N LYS A 312 -5.63 -45.08 -6.20
CA LYS A 312 -6.25 -46.25 -5.55
C LYS A 312 -7.05 -47.12 -6.51
N SER A 313 -7.72 -46.54 -7.51
CA SER A 313 -8.52 -47.30 -8.48
C SER A 313 -7.65 -48.07 -9.48
N ASN A 314 -6.47 -47.56 -9.81
CA ASN A 314 -5.61 -48.12 -10.85
C ASN A 314 -4.67 -49.24 -10.35
N SER A 315 -4.67 -49.57 -9.06
CA SER A 315 -3.56 -50.33 -8.47
C SER A 315 -3.98 -51.45 -7.51
N SER A 316 -3.66 -52.69 -7.86
CA SER A 316 -3.87 -53.90 -7.03
C SER A 316 -2.74 -54.16 -6.00
N GLN A 317 -1.81 -53.21 -5.80
CA GLN A 317 -0.70 -53.27 -4.84
C GLN A 317 -0.53 -51.92 -4.10
N LYS A 318 0.22 -51.90 -2.98
CA LYS A 318 0.50 -50.69 -2.17
C LYS A 318 1.09 -49.57 -3.04
N VAL A 319 0.27 -48.62 -3.47
CA VAL A 319 0.71 -47.45 -4.23
C VAL A 319 0.97 -46.27 -3.32
N GLU A 320 2.13 -45.65 -3.53
CA GLU A 320 2.53 -44.39 -2.90
C GLU A 320 1.60 -43.29 -3.40
N LEU A 321 0.83 -42.69 -2.49
CA LEU A 321 -0.13 -41.65 -2.83
C LEU A 321 0.59 -40.37 -3.26
N PRO A 322 0.09 -39.65 -4.29
CA PRO A 322 0.74 -38.43 -4.74
C PRO A 322 0.75 -37.40 -3.60
N VAL A 323 1.91 -36.78 -3.41
CA VAL A 323 2.17 -35.76 -2.40
C VAL A 323 2.32 -34.42 -3.09
N MET A 324 1.51 -33.45 -2.69
CA MET A 324 1.57 -32.09 -3.22
C MET A 324 2.11 -31.14 -2.17
N GLN A 325 3.00 -30.24 -2.56
CA GLN A 325 3.61 -29.24 -1.68
C GLN A 325 3.46 -27.84 -2.27
N VAL A 326 3.30 -26.86 -1.39
CA VAL A 326 3.25 -25.43 -1.73
C VAL A 326 4.32 -24.71 -0.91
N ARG A 327 5.05 -23.80 -1.56
CA ARG A 327 6.05 -22.96 -0.88
C ARG A 327 5.36 -21.79 -0.16
N GLU A 328 5.44 -21.75 1.16
CA GLU A 328 4.99 -20.61 1.95
C GLU A 328 6.18 -19.73 2.35
N TRP A 329 6.16 -18.47 1.94
CA TRP A 329 7.10 -17.46 2.42
C TRP A 329 6.45 -16.73 3.60
N ILE A 330 6.99 -16.96 4.80
CA ILE A 330 6.53 -16.36 6.06
C ILE A 330 7.64 -15.46 6.59
N ARG A 331 7.26 -14.33 7.16
CA ARG A 331 8.17 -13.49 7.95
C ARG A 331 7.96 -13.77 9.42
N ASP A 332 9.02 -14.16 10.10
CA ASP A 332 9.07 -14.29 11.55
C ASP A 332 10.39 -13.70 12.10
N LYS A 333 10.58 -13.75 13.42
CA LYS A 333 11.77 -13.20 14.11
C LYS A 333 13.09 -13.81 13.62
N THR A 334 13.04 -15.05 13.12
CA THR A 334 14.22 -15.83 12.69
C THR A 334 14.38 -15.90 11.17
N ASN A 335 13.28 -15.74 10.44
CA ASN A 335 13.20 -15.88 9.00
C ASN A 335 12.60 -14.62 8.37
N MET A 336 13.46 -13.72 7.90
CA MET A 336 13.07 -12.54 7.12
C MET A 336 12.85 -12.88 5.64
N TYR A 337 11.95 -13.84 5.35
CA TYR A 337 11.74 -14.39 4.00
C TYR A 337 12.99 -14.97 3.32
N LYS A 338 13.96 -15.46 4.10
CA LYS A 338 15.21 -16.04 3.55
C LYS A 338 14.96 -17.43 2.98
N HIS A 339 14.11 -18.22 3.63
CA HIS A 339 13.78 -19.57 3.22
C HIS A 339 12.26 -19.76 3.18
N CYS A 340 11.78 -20.49 2.18
CA CYS A 340 10.37 -20.89 2.11
C CYS A 340 10.11 -22.16 2.94
N HIS A 341 8.89 -22.28 3.46
CA HIS A 341 8.42 -23.47 4.13
C HIS A 341 7.70 -24.35 3.11
N LEU A 342 8.15 -25.60 2.93
CA LEU A 342 7.47 -26.57 2.08
C LEU A 342 6.29 -27.17 2.83
N VAL A 343 5.08 -26.74 2.49
CA VAL A 343 3.85 -27.12 3.17
C VAL A 343 3.10 -28.15 2.34
N LYS A 344 2.91 -29.34 2.90
CA LYS A 344 2.17 -30.43 2.27
C LYS A 344 0.67 -30.14 2.23
N ALA A 345 0.05 -30.31 1.08
CA ALA A 345 -1.40 -30.28 0.93
C ALA A 345 -2.04 -31.52 1.59
N GLU A 346 -3.17 -31.33 2.25
CA GLU A 346 -3.89 -32.40 2.93
C GLU A 346 -5.29 -32.57 2.31
N PRO A 347 -5.72 -33.81 2.01
CA PRO A 347 -7.04 -34.06 1.47
C PRO A 347 -8.11 -33.80 2.54
N LEU A 348 -9.31 -33.41 2.12
CA LEU A 348 -10.44 -33.35 3.03
C LEU A 348 -10.96 -34.76 3.37
N GLY A 349 -11.54 -34.91 4.56
CA GLY A 349 -12.11 -36.18 5.04
C GLY A 349 -13.43 -36.59 4.37
N TRP A 350 -13.88 -35.87 3.35
CA TRP A 350 -15.13 -36.12 2.62
C TRP A 350 -14.90 -35.99 1.11
N GLY A 351 -15.81 -36.55 0.31
CA GLY A 351 -15.69 -36.57 -1.15
C GLY A 351 -15.79 -35.18 -1.77
N VAL A 352 -14.66 -34.65 -2.24
CA VAL A 352 -14.59 -33.32 -2.86
C VAL A 352 -14.82 -33.44 -4.38
N PRO A 353 -15.70 -32.62 -4.98
CA PRO A 353 -15.81 -32.50 -6.44
C PRO A 353 -14.47 -32.07 -7.06
N THR A 354 -14.25 -32.38 -8.34
CA THR A 354 -13.06 -31.89 -9.04
C THR A 354 -13.06 -30.36 -9.10
N VAL A 355 -11.87 -29.74 -9.10
CA VAL A 355 -11.67 -28.29 -9.22
C VAL A 355 -12.41 -27.74 -10.43
N HIS A 356 -12.37 -28.45 -11.56
CA HIS A 356 -13.12 -28.08 -12.75
C HIS A 356 -14.63 -27.97 -12.45
N ARG A 357 -15.21 -28.95 -11.76
CA ARG A 357 -16.62 -28.91 -11.36
C ARG A 357 -16.91 -27.81 -10.34
N LEU A 358 -16.01 -27.57 -9.40
CA LEU A 358 -16.15 -26.46 -8.43
C LEU A 358 -16.16 -25.08 -9.11
N TRP A 359 -15.46 -24.92 -10.22
CA TRP A 359 -15.31 -23.65 -10.92
C TRP A 359 -16.39 -23.40 -11.99
N PHE A 360 -16.88 -24.47 -12.62
CA PHE A 360 -17.78 -24.38 -13.78
C PHE A 360 -19.17 -24.98 -13.57
N GLY A 361 -19.42 -25.69 -12.46
CA GLY A 361 -20.73 -26.31 -12.11
C GLY A 361 -20.81 -27.80 -12.39
#